data_AF-A0A382T8T5-F1
#
_entry.id   AF-A0A382T8T5-F1
#
_cell.length_a   1.000
_cell.length_b   1.000
_cell.length_c   1.000
_cell.angle_alpha   90.00
_cell.angle_beta   90.00
_cell.angle_gamma   90.00
#
_symmetry.space_group_name_H-M   'P 1'
#
loop_
_entity.id
_entity.type
_entity.pdbx_description
1 polymer ?
#
loop_
_entity_poly.entity_id
_entity_poly.type
_entity_poly.pdbx_seq_one_letter_code
_entity_poly.pdbx_strand_id
1 'polypeptide(L)'
;IALKTILKAINSNVDPEADLPLQTPVKVDRFIPNAVGGVPNRVSGVLRDIQNNSSTSNEAMDVVARLDDSGYRNILDRVIGIEDLGDEEEQKKTHSARRQSIKSSNDHKKNALKAILEAFSLGYLENFYYKYKLQNQLRILQEGKVNPQQDKIHRSLVRTYEPIEFNKNNIGLFKLGVVFNFGIKLHRQDYAKSMRQFNDIISDPNVQIAAKAIANLDDDKQLEKLAEALPLIQDKFNGDVGLFPALTGLSRYMPHGIPTAPETKFTSDVIFETDAQASGHTINILQFPQFRNADGIDNVEETL
;
A
#
# COMPACT_ATOMS: atom_id res chain seq x y z
N ILE A 1 17.72 -20.18 -11.81
CA ILE A 1 18.35 -21.53 -12.00
C ILE A 1 19.86 -21.44 -12.26
N ALA A 2 20.35 -20.58 -13.18
CA ALA A 2 21.79 -20.45 -13.45
C ALA A 2 22.63 -19.97 -12.25
N LEU A 3 22.16 -18.95 -11.51
CA LEU A 3 22.90 -18.37 -10.39
C LEU A 3 23.05 -19.31 -9.17
N LYS A 4 22.01 -20.06 -8.79
CA LYS A 4 22.08 -21.11 -7.76
C LYS A 4 23.11 -22.19 -8.11
N THR A 5 23.19 -22.56 -9.39
CA THR A 5 24.14 -23.56 -9.87
C THR A 5 25.58 -23.04 -9.79
N ILE A 6 25.80 -21.77 -10.15
CA ILE A 6 27.10 -21.10 -10.03
C ILE A 6 27.53 -20.97 -8.56
N LEU A 7 26.64 -20.51 -7.67
CA LEU A 7 26.93 -20.34 -6.23
C LEU A 7 27.25 -21.68 -5.55
N LYS A 8 26.54 -22.74 -5.93
CA LYS A 8 26.83 -24.11 -5.49
C LYS A 8 28.19 -24.61 -6.03
N ALA A 9 28.55 -24.27 -7.27
CA ALA A 9 29.83 -24.65 -7.85
C ALA A 9 31.03 -23.94 -7.20
N ILE A 10 30.84 -22.74 -6.64
CA ILE A 10 31.89 -22.00 -5.93
C ILE A 10 31.87 -22.17 -4.39
N ASN A 11 31.08 -23.12 -3.86
CA ASN A 11 30.89 -23.32 -2.41
C ASN A 11 30.52 -22.03 -1.65
N SER A 12 29.76 -21.14 -2.30
CA SER A 12 29.26 -19.94 -1.64
C SER A 12 28.01 -20.29 -0.84
N ASN A 13 27.99 -19.90 0.44
CA ASN A 13 26.82 -20.02 1.32
C ASN A 13 25.81 -18.87 1.13
N VAL A 14 26.00 -18.05 0.10
CA VAL A 14 25.06 -16.98 -0.24
C VAL A 14 23.82 -17.61 -0.87
N ASP A 15 22.68 -17.46 -0.22
CA ASP A 15 21.39 -17.77 -0.82
C ASP A 15 20.98 -16.60 -1.73
N PRO A 16 20.99 -16.78 -3.06
CA PRO A 16 20.65 -15.71 -4.00
C PRO A 16 19.18 -15.29 -3.92
N GLU A 17 18.34 -16.05 -3.23
CA GLU A 17 16.91 -15.79 -3.08
C GLU A 17 16.56 -15.33 -1.65
N ALA A 18 17.54 -15.12 -0.77
CA ALA A 18 17.32 -14.73 0.63
C ALA A 18 16.47 -13.46 0.80
N ASP A 19 16.57 -12.54 -0.17
CA ASP A 19 15.87 -11.26 -0.16
C ASP A 19 14.60 -11.25 -1.03
N LEU A 20 14.26 -12.37 -1.68
CA LEU A 20 13.04 -12.49 -2.48
C LEU A 20 11.84 -12.90 -1.61
N PRO A 21 10.60 -12.64 -2.06
CA PRO A 21 9.40 -13.10 -1.37
C PRO A 21 9.42 -14.61 -1.11
N LEU A 22 9.04 -15.02 0.11
CA LEU A 22 9.08 -16.43 0.50
C LEU A 22 8.02 -17.23 -0.25
N GLN A 23 8.43 -18.31 -0.92
CA GLN A 23 7.50 -19.17 -1.67
C GLN A 23 6.80 -20.22 -0.80
N THR A 24 7.23 -20.37 0.45
CA THR A 24 6.60 -21.24 1.44
C THR A 24 6.59 -20.55 2.82
N PRO A 25 5.59 -20.82 3.68
CA PRO A 25 5.59 -20.29 5.04
C PRO A 25 6.83 -20.73 5.81
N VAL A 26 7.36 -19.84 6.63
CA VAL A 26 8.47 -20.16 7.55
C VAL A 26 7.95 -20.46 8.95
N LYS A 27 8.78 -21.12 9.76
CA LYS A 27 8.46 -21.34 11.17
C LYS A 27 8.47 -20.03 11.93
N VAL A 28 7.56 -19.88 12.88
CA VAL A 28 7.50 -18.74 13.81
C VAL A 28 8.72 -18.77 14.72
N ASP A 29 9.40 -17.62 14.83
CA ASP A 29 10.47 -17.44 15.82
C ASP A 29 9.87 -17.49 17.23
N ARG A 30 10.51 -18.25 18.12
CA ARG A 30 10.11 -18.39 19.53
C ARG A 30 10.85 -17.41 20.43
N PHE A 31 11.85 -16.72 19.91
CA PHE A 31 12.67 -15.78 20.63
C PHE A 31 12.25 -14.33 20.33
N ILE A 32 12.38 -13.47 21.33
CA ILE A 32 12.21 -12.03 21.19
C ILE A 32 13.58 -11.39 21.41
N PRO A 33 14.14 -10.69 20.41
CA PRO A 33 15.43 -10.02 20.58
C PRO A 33 15.45 -9.12 21.82
N ASN A 34 16.50 -9.27 22.64
CA ASN A 34 16.72 -8.50 23.87
C ASN A 34 15.62 -8.65 24.93
N ALA A 35 14.89 -9.76 24.96
CA ALA A 35 13.96 -10.09 26.04
C ALA A 35 14.41 -11.31 26.84
N VAL A 36 14.05 -11.35 28.13
CA VAL A 36 14.34 -12.47 29.04
C VAL A 36 13.41 -13.67 28.76
N GLY A 37 12.27 -13.45 28.12
CA GLY A 37 11.27 -14.48 27.80
C GLY A 37 11.08 -14.69 26.30
N GLY A 38 10.54 -15.86 25.94
CA GLY A 38 10.14 -16.18 24.56
C GLY A 38 8.78 -15.62 24.18
N VAL A 39 8.40 -15.84 22.92
CA VAL A 39 7.09 -15.45 22.38
C VAL A 39 5.97 -16.24 23.10
N PRO A 40 4.98 -15.57 23.74
CA PRO A 40 3.87 -16.25 24.40
C PRO A 40 3.09 -17.16 23.44
N ASN A 41 2.58 -18.31 23.94
CA ASN A 41 1.90 -19.30 23.08
C ASN A 41 0.76 -18.72 22.25
N ARG A 42 -0.07 -17.85 22.84
CA ARG A 42 -1.15 -17.16 22.11
C ARG A 42 -0.61 -16.30 20.97
N VAL A 43 0.43 -15.51 21.22
CA VAL A 43 1.07 -14.66 20.20
C VAL A 43 1.73 -15.51 19.13
N SER A 44 2.36 -16.63 19.50
CA SER A 44 2.96 -17.56 18.54
C SER A 44 1.91 -18.23 17.64
N GLY A 45 0.68 -18.42 18.14
CA GLY A 45 -0.46 -18.88 17.34
C GLY A 45 -0.84 -17.83 16.30
N VAL A 46 -1.04 -16.58 16.73
CA VAL A 46 -1.33 -15.46 15.82
C VAL A 46 -0.24 -15.29 14.76
N LEU A 47 1.04 -15.31 15.15
CA LEU A 47 2.17 -15.24 14.22
C LEU A 47 2.16 -16.38 13.20
N ARG A 48 1.77 -17.59 13.63
CA ARG A 48 1.67 -18.74 12.73
C ARG A 48 0.55 -18.55 11.72
N ASP A 49 -0.60 -18.07 12.18
CA ASP A 49 -1.77 -17.86 11.34
C ASP A 49 -1.47 -16.81 10.26
N ILE A 50 -0.86 -15.68 10.63
CA ILE A 50 -0.49 -14.63 9.66
C ILE A 50 0.66 -15.06 8.74
N GLN A 51 1.64 -15.86 9.20
CA GLN A 51 2.73 -16.37 8.34
C GLN A 51 2.26 -17.44 7.36
N ASN A 52 1.19 -18.16 7.69
CA ASN A 52 0.57 -19.15 6.82
C ASN A 52 -0.44 -18.54 5.85
N ASN A 53 -0.80 -17.27 6.03
CA ASN A 53 -1.66 -16.57 5.08
C ASN A 53 -0.83 -16.16 3.86
N SER A 54 -1.22 -16.64 2.68
CA SER A 54 -0.59 -16.27 1.43
C SER A 54 -0.91 -14.83 1.04
N SER A 55 0.00 -14.25 0.29
CA SER A 55 -0.12 -12.97 -0.38
C SER A 55 0.06 -13.15 -1.88
N THR A 56 -0.46 -12.21 -2.65
CA THR A 56 -0.31 -12.16 -4.10
C THR A 56 -0.27 -10.70 -4.57
N SER A 57 0.17 -10.44 -5.79
CA SER A 57 0.06 -9.11 -6.38
C SER A 57 -1.41 -8.66 -6.50
N ASN A 58 -1.64 -7.36 -6.31
CA ASN A 58 -2.90 -6.70 -6.61
C ASN A 58 -3.03 -6.51 -8.14
N GLU A 59 -4.25 -6.43 -8.69
CA GLU A 59 -4.51 -6.13 -10.11
C GLU A 59 -3.78 -4.86 -10.61
N ALA A 60 -3.58 -3.88 -9.73
CA ALA A 60 -2.83 -2.66 -10.03
C ALA A 60 -1.36 -2.90 -10.39
N MET A 61 -0.78 -4.05 -10.00
CA MET A 61 0.62 -4.38 -10.29
C MET A 61 0.86 -4.52 -11.80
N ASP A 62 -0.08 -5.08 -12.56
CA ASP A 62 0.01 -5.19 -14.03
C ASP A 62 0.10 -3.81 -14.68
N VAL A 63 -0.69 -2.85 -14.20
CA VAL A 63 -0.69 -1.46 -14.68
C VAL A 63 0.66 -0.80 -14.44
N VAL A 64 1.20 -0.96 -13.23
CA VAL A 64 2.50 -0.38 -12.85
C VAL A 64 3.63 -1.02 -13.65
N ALA A 65 3.63 -2.35 -13.81
CA ALA A 65 4.62 -3.07 -14.60
C ALA A 65 4.60 -2.62 -16.06
N ARG A 66 3.41 -2.53 -16.68
CA ARG A 66 3.28 -2.11 -18.08
C ARG A 66 3.79 -0.69 -18.32
N LEU A 67 3.53 0.24 -17.39
CA LEU A 67 4.06 1.60 -17.45
C LEU A 67 5.59 1.63 -17.35
N ASP A 68 6.18 0.81 -16.47
CA ASP A 68 7.64 0.71 -16.31
C ASP A 68 8.29 0.15 -17.58
N ASP A 69 7.78 -0.98 -18.08
CA ASP A 69 8.29 -1.68 -19.26
C ASP A 69 8.18 -0.84 -20.54
N SER A 70 7.22 0.07 -20.61
CA SER A 70 6.98 0.93 -21.77
C SER A 70 7.67 2.30 -21.67
N GLY A 71 8.57 2.48 -20.69
CA GLY A 71 9.40 3.67 -20.58
C GLY A 71 8.76 4.86 -19.87
N TYR A 72 7.60 4.68 -19.22
CA TYR A 72 6.92 5.73 -18.44
C TYR A 72 7.39 5.79 -16.98
N ARG A 73 8.66 5.44 -16.72
CA ARG A 73 9.25 5.44 -15.37
C ARG A 73 9.16 6.80 -14.68
N ASN A 74 9.34 7.88 -15.42
CA ASN A 74 9.23 9.24 -14.92
C ASN A 74 7.82 9.55 -14.39
N ILE A 75 6.77 9.01 -15.02
CA ILE A 75 5.38 9.15 -14.56
C ILE A 75 5.17 8.35 -13.28
N LEU A 76 5.67 7.11 -13.21
CA LEU A 76 5.62 6.30 -11.99
C LEU A 76 6.32 6.99 -10.83
N ASP A 77 7.54 7.49 -11.06
CA ASP A 77 8.34 8.19 -10.07
C ASP A 77 7.57 9.41 -9.52
N ARG A 78 6.89 10.16 -10.39
CA ARG A 78 6.04 11.29 -9.99
C ARG A 78 4.85 10.83 -9.14
N VAL A 79 4.10 9.81 -9.58
CA VAL A 79 2.90 9.31 -8.88
C VAL A 79 3.22 8.78 -7.48
N ILE A 80 4.35 8.08 -7.31
CA ILE A 80 4.80 7.61 -5.99
C ILE A 80 5.39 8.74 -5.12
N GLY A 81 5.42 9.96 -5.63
CA GLY A 81 5.82 11.16 -4.91
C GLY A 81 7.33 11.34 -4.80
N ILE A 82 8.11 10.96 -5.81
CA ILE A 82 9.51 11.38 -5.88
C ILE A 82 9.54 12.88 -6.15
N GLU A 83 10.19 13.60 -5.24
CA GLU A 83 10.30 15.06 -5.32
C GLU A 83 11.52 15.43 -6.17
N ASP A 84 11.32 16.31 -7.16
CA ASP A 84 12.44 16.93 -7.87
C ASP A 84 13.17 17.89 -6.93
N LEU A 85 14.49 17.72 -6.83
CA LEU A 85 15.36 18.56 -6.00
C LEU A 85 15.79 19.83 -6.72
N GLY A 86 15.47 19.96 -8.02
CA GLY A 86 15.89 21.09 -8.83
C GLY A 86 17.37 21.03 -9.21
N ASP A 87 17.83 22.09 -9.86
CA ASP A 87 19.23 22.23 -10.26
C ASP A 87 20.17 22.46 -9.06
N GLU A 88 21.49 22.48 -9.30
CA GLU A 88 22.48 22.67 -8.21
C GLU A 88 22.29 23.99 -7.44
N GLU A 89 21.81 25.05 -8.10
CA GLU A 89 21.61 26.37 -7.49
C GLU A 89 20.35 26.39 -6.62
N GLU A 90 19.27 25.77 -7.07
CA GLU A 90 18.06 25.54 -6.28
C GLU A 90 18.32 24.64 -5.08
N GLN A 91 19.12 23.59 -5.28
CA GLN A 91 19.55 22.73 -4.20
C GLN A 91 20.35 23.53 -3.17
N LYS A 92 21.34 24.34 -3.57
CA LYS A 92 22.13 25.20 -2.66
C LYS A 92 21.28 26.11 -1.79
N LYS A 93 20.13 26.60 -2.29
CA LYS A 93 19.16 27.41 -1.52
C LYS A 93 18.37 26.58 -0.50
N THR A 94 18.26 25.27 -0.70
CA THR A 94 17.59 24.34 0.21
C THR A 94 18.52 23.94 1.36
N HIS A 95 18.04 24.10 2.59
CA HIS A 95 18.76 23.69 3.80
C HIS A 95 19.23 22.23 3.70
N SER A 96 20.50 21.97 4.06
CA SER A 96 21.16 20.67 3.87
C SER A 96 20.37 19.50 4.49
N ALA A 97 19.82 19.68 5.69
CA ALA A 97 19.00 18.67 6.36
C ALA A 97 17.72 18.32 5.58
N ARG A 98 17.06 19.32 4.96
CA ARG A 98 15.88 19.08 4.12
C ARG A 98 16.25 18.32 2.85
N ARG A 99 17.35 18.71 2.21
CA ARG A 99 17.85 18.03 1.01
C ARG A 99 18.20 16.56 1.28
N GLN A 100 18.88 16.29 2.39
CA GLN A 100 19.22 14.92 2.80
C GLN A 100 17.95 14.09 3.11
N SER A 101 16.96 14.70 3.76
CA SER A 101 15.67 14.06 4.04
C SER A 101 14.93 13.69 2.74
N ILE A 102 14.80 14.63 1.80
CA ILE A 102 14.17 14.38 0.50
C ILE A 102 14.92 13.31 -0.28
N LYS A 103 16.26 13.38 -0.34
CA LYS A 103 17.08 12.36 -1.01
C LYS A 103 16.85 10.97 -0.42
N SER A 104 16.86 10.85 0.91
CA SER A 104 16.63 9.58 1.59
C SER A 104 15.21 9.04 1.33
N SER A 105 14.20 9.92 1.31
CA SER A 105 12.81 9.59 0.97
C SER A 105 12.67 9.12 -0.47
N ASN A 106 13.30 9.80 -1.42
CA ASN A 106 13.32 9.43 -2.84
C ASN A 106 14.03 8.10 -3.06
N ASP A 107 15.19 7.90 -2.45
CA ASP A 107 15.95 6.64 -2.55
C ASP A 107 15.12 5.47 -1.98
N HIS A 108 14.42 5.67 -0.87
CA HIS A 108 13.51 4.67 -0.30
C HIS A 108 12.39 4.29 -1.29
N LYS A 109 11.68 5.28 -1.85
CA LYS A 109 10.60 5.06 -2.84
C LYS A 109 11.10 4.35 -4.10
N LYS A 110 12.25 4.76 -4.63
CA LYS A 110 12.88 4.14 -5.81
C LYS A 110 13.23 2.69 -5.54
N ASN A 111 13.83 2.41 -4.39
CA ASN A 111 14.21 1.05 -3.99
C ASN A 111 12.99 0.17 -3.78
N ALA A 112 11.91 0.69 -3.18
CA ALA A 112 10.65 -0.04 -3.01
C ALA A 112 10.01 -0.38 -4.36
N LEU A 113 9.83 0.62 -5.25
CA LEU A 113 9.28 0.37 -6.58
C LEU A 113 10.14 -0.62 -7.38
N LYS A 114 11.48 -0.50 -7.32
CA LYS A 114 12.38 -1.46 -7.97
C LYS A 114 12.23 -2.87 -7.40
N ALA A 115 12.18 -3.00 -6.07
CA ALA A 115 12.09 -4.29 -5.40
C ALA A 115 10.82 -5.06 -5.79
N ILE A 116 9.67 -4.37 -5.83
CA ILE A 116 8.40 -5.02 -6.15
C ILE A 116 8.28 -5.36 -7.64
N LEU A 117 8.76 -4.50 -8.54
CA LEU A 117 8.81 -4.79 -9.98
C LEU A 117 9.73 -5.98 -10.29
N GLU A 118 10.89 -6.05 -9.65
CA GLU A 118 11.80 -7.21 -9.75
C GLU A 118 11.13 -8.50 -9.25
N ALA A 119 10.47 -8.47 -8.10
CA ALA A 119 9.75 -9.62 -7.58
C ALA A 119 8.59 -10.05 -8.50
N PHE A 120 7.86 -9.08 -9.08
CA PHE A 120 6.75 -9.31 -9.99
C PHE A 120 7.21 -9.98 -11.30
N SER A 121 8.19 -9.37 -11.97
CA SER A 121 8.76 -9.88 -13.23
C SER A 121 9.38 -11.28 -13.11
N LEU A 122 9.86 -11.65 -11.92
CA LEU A 122 10.40 -12.98 -11.63
C LEU A 122 9.32 -14.01 -11.23
N GLY A 123 8.05 -13.62 -11.13
CA GLY A 123 6.92 -14.48 -10.74
C GLY A 123 6.81 -14.75 -9.23
N TYR A 124 7.59 -14.06 -8.39
CA TYR A 124 7.60 -14.29 -6.94
C TYR A 124 6.39 -13.69 -6.22
N LEU A 125 5.55 -12.93 -6.91
CA LEU A 125 4.33 -12.33 -6.36
C LEU A 125 3.04 -13.09 -6.70
N GLU A 126 3.10 -14.22 -7.41
CA GLU A 126 1.90 -15.02 -7.72
C GLU A 126 1.27 -15.61 -6.45
N ASN A 127 2.11 -16.20 -5.60
CA ASN A 127 1.72 -16.72 -4.28
C ASN A 127 2.94 -16.72 -3.37
N PHE A 128 2.92 -15.93 -2.31
CA PHE A 128 4.07 -15.79 -1.42
C PHE A 128 3.67 -15.54 0.03
N TYR A 129 4.64 -15.62 0.93
CA TYR A 129 4.44 -15.53 2.36
C TYR A 129 5.38 -14.51 2.97
N TYR A 130 4.98 -13.99 4.12
CA TYR A 130 5.82 -13.11 4.92
C TYR A 130 6.35 -13.83 6.14
N LYS A 131 7.56 -13.45 6.54
CA LYS A 131 8.06 -13.73 7.88
C LYS A 131 7.69 -12.57 8.80
N TYR A 132 7.28 -12.91 10.02
CA TYR A 132 7.00 -11.93 11.06
C TYR A 132 7.87 -12.19 12.28
N LYS A 133 8.32 -11.12 12.92
CA LYS A 133 8.99 -11.17 14.23
C LYS A 133 8.20 -10.37 15.25
N LEU A 134 8.34 -10.76 16.52
CA LEU A 134 7.82 -9.97 17.63
C LEU A 134 8.93 -9.08 18.18
N GLN A 135 8.66 -7.78 18.31
CA GLN A 135 9.53 -6.84 19.03
C GLN A 135 9.30 -6.92 20.54
N ASN A 136 10.24 -6.37 21.31
CA ASN A 136 10.15 -6.28 22.77
C ASN A 136 8.90 -5.50 23.27
N GLN A 137 8.39 -4.54 22.50
CA GLN A 137 7.13 -3.83 22.80
C GLN A 137 5.88 -4.57 22.28
N LEU A 138 5.99 -5.88 22.03
CA LEU A 138 4.91 -6.74 21.53
C LEU A 138 4.33 -6.33 20.17
N ARG A 139 5.07 -5.53 19.38
CA ARG A 139 4.72 -5.22 18.00
C ARG A 139 5.14 -6.35 17.07
N ILE A 140 4.21 -6.77 16.22
CA ILE A 140 4.49 -7.72 15.14
C ILE A 140 5.09 -6.92 13.98
N LEU A 141 6.30 -7.27 13.57
CA LEU A 141 6.98 -6.68 12.42
C LEU A 141 7.16 -7.68 11.31
N GLN A 142 6.80 -7.25 10.11
CA GLN A 142 7.04 -7.97 8.88
C GLN A 142 8.50 -7.83 8.45
N GLU A 143 9.09 -8.91 7.95
CA GLU A 143 10.43 -8.96 7.37
C GLU A 143 10.36 -9.24 5.87
N GLY A 144 11.43 -8.90 5.15
CA GLY A 144 11.57 -9.11 3.71
C GLY A 144 11.68 -7.81 2.93
N LYS A 145 12.16 -7.92 1.69
CA LYS A 145 12.36 -6.79 0.77
C LYS A 145 11.03 -6.19 0.31
N VAL A 146 10.06 -7.04 -0.03
CA VAL A 146 8.66 -6.65 -0.25
C VAL A 146 7.96 -6.64 1.11
N ASN A 147 7.53 -5.46 1.54
CA ASN A 147 7.03 -5.23 2.89
C ASN A 147 5.91 -4.18 2.92
N PRO A 148 4.65 -4.57 2.64
CA PRO A 148 3.46 -3.71 2.77
C PRO A 148 3.23 -3.10 4.16
N GLN A 149 3.80 -3.66 5.23
CA GLN A 149 3.67 -3.06 6.56
C GLN A 149 4.43 -1.74 6.64
N GLN A 150 5.66 -1.70 6.13
CA GLN A 150 6.55 -0.54 6.26
C GLN A 150 6.49 0.40 5.05
N ASP A 151 6.12 -0.10 3.88
CA ASP A 151 6.19 0.64 2.63
C ASP A 151 4.81 0.77 1.96
N LYS A 152 4.43 2.00 1.62
CA LYS A 152 3.13 2.30 0.99
C LYS A 152 3.03 1.78 -0.45
N ILE A 153 4.13 1.80 -1.21
CA ILE A 153 4.17 1.31 -2.59
C ILE A 153 3.90 -0.19 -2.58
N HIS A 154 4.58 -0.93 -1.71
CA HIS A 154 4.29 -2.35 -1.53
C HIS A 154 2.85 -2.59 -1.09
N ARG A 155 2.34 -1.82 -0.12
CA ARG A 155 0.97 -1.94 0.40
C ARG A 155 -0.10 -1.77 -0.67
N SER A 156 0.11 -0.87 -1.63
CA SER A 156 -0.85 -0.62 -2.70
C SER A 156 -0.81 -1.65 -3.84
N LEU A 157 0.22 -2.50 -3.89
CA LEU A 157 0.49 -3.38 -5.03
C LEU A 157 0.51 -4.87 -4.69
N VAL A 158 0.34 -5.24 -3.42
CA VAL A 158 0.16 -6.63 -2.97
C VAL A 158 -1.04 -6.74 -2.03
N ARG A 159 -1.63 -7.93 -1.96
CA ARG A 159 -2.81 -8.22 -1.13
C ARG A 159 -2.65 -9.54 -0.38
N THR A 160 -3.30 -9.63 0.78
CA THR A 160 -3.40 -10.84 1.61
C THR A 160 -4.85 -11.35 1.70
N TYR A 161 -5.70 -10.85 0.81
CA TYR A 161 -7.14 -11.07 0.78
C TYR A 161 -7.58 -11.30 -0.66
N GLU A 162 -8.71 -11.96 -0.86
CA GLU A 162 -9.28 -12.15 -2.20
C GLU A 162 -10.03 -10.91 -2.68
N PRO A 163 -10.04 -10.64 -4.00
CA PRO A 163 -10.84 -9.55 -4.56
C PRO A 163 -12.33 -9.74 -4.21
N ILE A 164 -13.04 -8.62 -4.04
CA ILE A 164 -14.44 -8.61 -3.61
C ILE A 164 -15.35 -8.41 -4.82
N GLU A 165 -16.40 -9.23 -4.94
CA GLU A 165 -17.49 -8.96 -5.90
C GLU A 165 -18.37 -7.83 -5.37
N PHE A 166 -18.38 -6.71 -6.08
CA PHE A 166 -19.25 -5.58 -5.83
C PHE A 166 -20.56 -5.68 -6.61
N ASN A 167 -21.64 -5.27 -5.95
CA ASN A 167 -23.00 -5.25 -6.43
C ASN A 167 -23.79 -4.15 -5.69
N LYS A 168 -25.07 -3.97 -6.00
CA LYS A 168 -25.92 -2.94 -5.39
C LYS A 168 -25.92 -2.89 -3.85
N ASN A 169 -25.69 -4.02 -3.17
CA ASN A 169 -25.75 -4.10 -1.71
C ASN A 169 -24.47 -3.63 -1.02
N ASN A 170 -23.32 -3.73 -1.68
CA ASN A 170 -22.01 -3.40 -1.10
C ASN A 170 -21.22 -2.33 -1.90
N ILE A 171 -21.80 -1.75 -2.95
CA ILE A 171 -21.17 -0.73 -3.78
C ILE A 171 -20.70 0.49 -2.98
N GLY A 172 -21.34 0.81 -1.85
CA GLY A 172 -20.89 1.87 -0.95
C GLY A 172 -19.45 1.66 -0.45
N LEU A 173 -19.05 0.41 -0.22
CA LEU A 173 -17.69 0.07 0.22
C LEU A 173 -16.66 0.30 -0.90
N PHE A 174 -17.00 -0.06 -2.14
CA PHE A 174 -16.18 0.25 -3.31
C PHE A 174 -15.96 1.76 -3.46
N LYS A 175 -17.04 2.55 -3.36
CA LYS A 175 -16.98 4.01 -3.46
C LYS A 175 -16.10 4.63 -2.39
N LEU A 176 -16.22 4.15 -1.14
CA LEU A 176 -15.34 4.58 -0.05
C LEU A 176 -13.87 4.17 -0.31
N GLY A 177 -13.63 2.97 -0.83
CA GLY A 177 -12.32 2.51 -1.27
C GLY A 177 -11.68 3.44 -2.30
N VAL A 178 -12.42 3.80 -3.34
CA VAL A 178 -11.94 4.76 -4.36
C VAL A 178 -11.63 6.11 -3.72
N VAL A 179 -12.56 6.69 -2.94
CA VAL A 179 -12.36 8.00 -2.30
C VAL A 179 -11.12 8.00 -1.38
N PHE A 180 -10.96 6.95 -0.56
CA PHE A 180 -9.80 6.80 0.31
C PHE A 180 -8.48 6.79 -0.45
N ASN A 181 -8.41 5.98 -1.51
CA ASN A 181 -7.19 5.82 -2.31
C ASN A 181 -6.88 7.04 -3.20
N PHE A 182 -7.84 7.92 -3.41
CA PHE A 182 -7.63 9.28 -3.94
C PHE A 182 -7.12 10.28 -2.88
N GLY A 183 -6.67 9.80 -1.71
CA GLY A 183 -6.05 10.61 -0.66
C GLY A 183 -7.02 11.31 0.29
N ILE A 184 -8.33 11.04 0.15
CA ILE A 184 -9.36 11.71 0.94
C ILE A 184 -9.50 11.04 2.32
N LYS A 185 -9.43 11.87 3.37
CA LYS A 185 -9.52 11.42 4.78
C LYS A 185 -10.96 11.11 5.18
N LEU A 186 -11.41 9.88 4.93
CA LEU A 186 -12.77 9.41 5.26
C LEU A 186 -13.18 9.69 6.71
N HIS A 187 -12.28 9.50 7.68
CA HIS A 187 -12.57 9.73 9.11
C HIS A 187 -12.84 11.20 9.50
N ARG A 188 -12.67 12.16 8.58
CA ARG A 188 -12.89 13.60 8.83
C ARG A 188 -14.19 14.13 8.23
N GLN A 189 -15.04 13.25 7.70
CA GLN A 189 -16.25 13.65 6.99
C GLN A 189 -17.34 12.60 7.09
N ASP A 190 -18.58 13.03 6.90
CA ASP A 190 -19.71 12.13 6.82
C ASP A 190 -19.73 11.34 5.50
N TYR A 191 -20.58 10.31 5.49
CA TYR A 191 -20.77 9.44 4.33
C TYR A 191 -21.29 10.20 3.11
N ALA A 192 -22.22 11.15 3.27
CA ALA A 192 -22.82 11.88 2.16
C ALA A 192 -21.79 12.76 1.44
N LYS A 193 -20.88 13.40 2.18
CA LYS A 193 -19.75 14.15 1.62
C LYS A 193 -18.78 13.25 0.87
N SER A 194 -18.50 12.06 1.40
CA SER A 194 -17.67 11.05 0.72
C SER A 194 -18.30 10.61 -0.61
N MET A 195 -19.63 10.42 -0.66
CA MET A 195 -20.33 10.06 -1.89
C MET A 195 -20.34 11.20 -2.93
N ARG A 196 -20.42 12.46 -2.49
CA ARG A 196 -20.26 13.60 -3.41
C ARG A 196 -18.86 13.62 -4.03
N GLN A 197 -17.82 13.42 -3.23
CA GLN A 197 -16.45 13.36 -3.75
C GLN A 197 -16.22 12.18 -4.68
N PHE A 198 -16.83 11.01 -4.40
CA PHE A 198 -16.81 9.91 -5.34
C PHE A 198 -17.39 10.34 -6.70
N ASN A 199 -18.54 11.00 -6.70
CA ASN A 199 -19.16 11.50 -7.94
C ASN A 199 -18.27 12.54 -8.64
N ASP A 200 -17.62 13.43 -7.88
CA ASP A 200 -16.67 14.41 -8.43
C ASP A 200 -15.46 13.73 -9.09
N ILE A 201 -14.95 12.64 -8.50
CA ILE A 201 -13.85 11.84 -9.03
C ILE A 201 -14.26 11.18 -10.36
N ILE A 202 -15.39 10.46 -10.41
CA ILE A 202 -15.80 9.73 -11.63
C ILE A 202 -16.31 10.65 -12.74
N SER A 203 -16.62 11.91 -12.43
CA SER A 203 -16.99 12.94 -13.41
C SER A 203 -15.78 13.66 -14.00
N ASP A 204 -14.57 13.42 -13.47
CA ASP A 204 -13.35 14.04 -13.98
C ASP A 204 -12.94 13.41 -15.33
N PRO A 205 -12.71 14.22 -16.38
CA PRO A 205 -12.35 13.70 -17.70
C PRO A 205 -11.06 12.87 -17.70
N ASN A 206 -10.05 13.23 -16.89
CA ASN A 206 -8.79 12.49 -16.84
C ASN A 206 -8.98 11.14 -16.14
N VAL A 207 -9.81 11.10 -15.09
CA VAL A 207 -10.17 9.83 -14.42
C VAL A 207 -10.93 8.90 -15.36
N GLN A 208 -11.86 9.44 -16.18
CA GLN A 208 -12.58 8.66 -17.19
C GLN A 208 -11.64 8.10 -18.27
N ILE A 209 -10.68 8.92 -18.74
CA ILE A 209 -9.62 8.50 -19.67
C ILE A 209 -8.79 7.38 -19.06
N ALA A 210 -8.31 7.55 -17.82
CA ALA A 210 -7.47 6.57 -17.14
C ALA A 210 -8.20 5.24 -16.90
N ALA A 211 -9.47 5.28 -16.45
CA ALA A 211 -10.26 4.07 -16.24
C ALA A 211 -10.48 3.29 -17.56
N LYS A 212 -10.81 3.99 -18.65
CA LYS A 212 -10.93 3.38 -19.97
C LYS A 212 -9.60 2.82 -20.46
N ALA A 213 -8.51 3.55 -20.24
CA ALA A 213 -7.19 3.13 -20.67
C ALA A 213 -6.74 1.84 -19.96
N ILE A 214 -6.92 1.76 -18.64
CA ILE A 214 -6.59 0.56 -17.86
C ILE A 214 -7.46 -0.63 -18.28
N ALA A 215 -8.73 -0.41 -18.61
CA ALA A 215 -9.60 -1.48 -19.12
C ALA A 215 -9.14 -2.06 -20.47
N ASN A 216 -8.21 -1.39 -21.17
CA ASN A 216 -7.68 -1.75 -22.49
C ASN A 216 -6.14 -1.66 -22.49
N LEU A 217 -5.49 -2.10 -21.41
CA LEU A 217 -4.06 -1.90 -21.14
C LEU A 217 -3.12 -2.50 -22.20
N ASP A 218 -3.58 -3.49 -22.96
CA ASP A 218 -2.82 -4.14 -24.03
C ASP A 218 -2.65 -3.25 -25.29
N ASP A 219 -3.41 -2.15 -25.41
CA ASP A 219 -3.26 -1.17 -26.49
C ASP A 219 -2.30 -0.05 -26.08
N ASP A 220 -1.15 0.05 -26.75
CA ASP A 220 -0.11 1.05 -26.46
C ASP A 220 -0.64 2.50 -26.53
N LYS A 221 -1.65 2.78 -27.36
CA LYS A 221 -2.29 4.11 -27.39
C LYS A 221 -3.12 4.40 -26.14
N GLN A 222 -3.63 3.37 -25.48
CA GLN A 222 -4.31 3.53 -24.20
C GLN A 222 -3.30 3.74 -23.09
N LEU A 223 -2.18 3.03 -23.13
CA LEU A 223 -1.10 3.23 -22.18
C LEU A 223 -0.54 4.66 -22.23
N GLU A 224 -0.36 5.23 -23.43
CA GLU A 224 0.04 6.63 -23.60
C GLU A 224 -0.97 7.58 -22.96
N LYS A 225 -2.27 7.39 -23.20
CA LYS A 225 -3.33 8.19 -22.57
C LYS A 225 -3.35 8.06 -21.05
N LEU A 226 -3.09 6.87 -20.52
CA LEU A 226 -2.95 6.67 -19.08
C LEU A 226 -1.77 7.47 -18.53
N ALA A 227 -0.61 7.41 -19.19
CA ALA A 227 0.58 8.13 -18.80
C ALA A 227 0.38 9.66 -18.83
N GLU A 228 -0.38 10.18 -19.80
CA GLU A 228 -0.76 11.60 -19.87
C GLU A 228 -1.76 12.01 -18.78
N ALA A 229 -2.74 11.15 -18.46
CA ALA A 229 -3.79 11.45 -17.50
C ALA A 229 -3.31 11.38 -16.03
N LEU A 230 -2.42 10.44 -15.71
CA LEU A 230 -1.98 10.17 -14.34
C LEU A 230 -1.46 11.41 -13.60
N PRO A 231 -0.53 12.22 -14.17
CA PRO A 231 -0.06 13.44 -13.52
C PRO A 231 -1.17 14.47 -13.27
N LEU A 232 -2.12 14.60 -14.18
CA LEU A 232 -3.24 15.54 -14.06
C LEU A 232 -4.21 15.12 -12.95
N ILE A 233 -4.47 13.82 -12.82
CA ILE A 233 -5.24 13.24 -11.72
C ILE A 233 -4.51 13.49 -10.39
N GLN A 234 -3.20 13.20 -10.37
CA GLN A 234 -2.38 13.40 -9.19
C GLN A 234 -2.41 14.85 -8.70
N ASP A 235 -2.20 15.82 -9.59
CA ASP A 235 -2.19 17.25 -9.24
C ASP A 235 -3.55 17.71 -8.71
N LYS A 236 -4.65 17.23 -9.30
CA LYS A 236 -6.00 17.62 -8.90
C LYS A 236 -6.43 17.04 -7.55
N PHE A 237 -6.13 15.77 -7.31
CA PHE A 237 -6.63 15.05 -6.14
C PHE A 237 -5.58 14.86 -5.04
N ASN A 238 -4.33 15.25 -5.29
CA ASN A 238 -3.20 15.01 -4.41
C ASN A 238 -3.08 13.52 -4.03
N GLY A 239 -3.32 12.65 -5.03
CA GLY A 239 -3.20 11.20 -4.87
C GLY A 239 -1.74 10.76 -4.82
N ASP A 240 -1.50 9.61 -4.20
CA ASP A 240 -0.20 8.94 -4.20
C ASP A 240 -0.29 7.58 -4.92
N VAL A 241 0.56 6.62 -4.56
CA VAL A 241 0.52 5.26 -5.10
C VAL A 241 -0.84 4.56 -4.92
N GLY A 242 -1.71 5.02 -4.02
CA GLY A 242 -3.10 4.59 -3.92
C GLY A 242 -3.92 4.83 -5.20
N LEU A 243 -3.52 5.75 -6.08
CA LEU A 243 -4.21 5.99 -7.35
C LEU A 243 -4.27 4.73 -8.23
N PHE A 244 -3.24 3.88 -8.23
CA PHE A 244 -3.23 2.67 -9.07
C PHE A 244 -4.35 1.69 -8.73
N PRO A 245 -4.51 1.20 -7.48
CA PRO A 245 -5.64 0.33 -7.14
C PRO A 245 -7.00 1.02 -7.30
N ALA A 246 -7.11 2.34 -7.06
CA ALA A 246 -8.36 3.06 -7.28
C ALA A 246 -8.77 3.12 -8.76
N LEU A 247 -7.84 3.50 -9.63
CA LEU A 247 -8.09 3.60 -11.07
C LEU A 247 -8.29 2.21 -11.69
N THR A 248 -7.60 1.19 -11.18
CA THR A 248 -7.80 -0.21 -11.59
C THR A 248 -9.19 -0.68 -11.21
N GLY A 249 -9.65 -0.44 -9.97
CA GLY A 249 -11.03 -0.73 -9.57
C GLY A 249 -12.06 0.05 -10.39
N LEU A 250 -11.79 1.33 -10.69
CA LEU A 250 -12.63 2.15 -11.56
C LEU A 250 -12.68 1.62 -12.99
N SER A 251 -11.61 1.03 -13.53
CA SER A 251 -11.63 0.41 -14.86
C SER A 251 -12.65 -0.73 -14.97
N ARG A 252 -12.93 -1.42 -13.85
CA ARG A 252 -13.98 -2.47 -13.76
C ARG A 252 -15.37 -1.86 -13.64
N TYR A 253 -15.50 -0.75 -12.91
CA TYR A 253 -16.76 -0.04 -12.69
C TYR A 253 -17.20 0.85 -13.87
N MET A 254 -16.24 1.30 -14.68
CA MET A 254 -16.47 2.18 -15.83
C MET A 254 -15.50 1.89 -16.99
N PRO A 255 -15.54 0.69 -17.59
CA PRO A 255 -14.57 0.24 -18.60
C PRO A 255 -14.56 1.09 -19.89
N HIS A 256 -15.62 1.86 -20.13
CA HIS A 256 -15.72 2.77 -21.27
C HIS A 256 -15.49 4.25 -20.89
N GLY A 257 -15.06 4.50 -19.65
CA GLY A 257 -14.93 5.86 -19.08
C GLY A 257 -16.26 6.42 -18.57
N ILE A 258 -17.32 5.61 -18.51
CA ILE A 258 -18.64 6.01 -18.03
C ILE A 258 -19.12 4.93 -17.04
N PRO A 259 -19.66 5.31 -15.85
CA PRO A 259 -20.19 4.37 -14.87
C PRO A 259 -21.15 3.37 -15.48
N THR A 260 -20.93 2.07 -15.22
CA THR A 260 -21.91 1.04 -15.55
C THR A 260 -23.09 1.11 -14.58
N ALA A 261 -24.24 0.56 -14.99
CA ALA A 261 -25.43 0.57 -14.15
C ALA A 261 -25.15 -0.14 -12.80
N PRO A 262 -25.73 0.32 -11.67
CA PRO A 262 -25.52 -0.24 -10.33
C PRO A 262 -25.85 -1.74 -10.19
N GLU A 263 -26.57 -2.28 -11.17
CA GLU A 263 -27.01 -3.67 -11.29
C GLU A 263 -25.88 -4.59 -11.79
N THR A 264 -24.83 -4.01 -12.39
CA THR A 264 -23.69 -4.75 -12.92
C THR A 264 -22.77 -5.20 -11.78
N LYS A 265 -22.48 -6.50 -11.77
CA LYS A 265 -21.51 -7.10 -10.86
C LYS A 265 -20.11 -6.95 -11.44
N PHE A 266 -19.14 -6.63 -10.60
CA PHE A 266 -17.74 -6.61 -10.97
C PHE A 266 -16.89 -6.98 -9.77
N THR A 267 -15.68 -7.47 -10.03
CA THR A 267 -14.72 -7.82 -8.98
C THR A 267 -13.63 -6.76 -8.92
N SER A 268 -13.19 -6.40 -7.72
CA SER A 268 -12.06 -5.51 -7.50
C SER A 268 -11.41 -5.77 -6.14
N ASP A 269 -10.10 -5.57 -6.06
CA ASP A 269 -9.31 -5.67 -4.84
C ASP A 269 -9.02 -4.31 -4.19
N VAL A 270 -9.73 -3.24 -4.60
CA VAL A 270 -9.66 -1.93 -3.95
C VAL A 270 -10.21 -2.01 -2.52
N ILE A 271 -9.40 -1.55 -1.56
CA ILE A 271 -9.76 -1.50 -0.14
C ILE A 271 -9.43 -0.13 0.44
N PHE A 272 -9.94 0.16 1.63
CA PHE A 272 -9.49 1.28 2.44
C PHE A 272 -9.05 0.79 3.81
N GLU A 273 -8.10 1.50 4.41
CA GLU A 273 -7.57 1.16 5.71
C GLU A 273 -8.51 1.63 6.84
N THR A 274 -8.77 0.74 7.79
CA THR A 274 -9.37 1.10 9.07
C THR A 274 -8.25 1.48 10.05
N ASP A 275 -8.02 2.79 10.20
CA ASP A 275 -7.00 3.31 11.11
C ASP A 275 -7.62 3.89 12.38
N ALA A 276 -6.97 3.64 13.51
CA ALA A 276 -7.43 4.09 14.82
C ALA A 276 -6.95 5.53 15.09
N GLN A 277 -7.88 6.41 15.42
CA GLN A 277 -7.53 7.79 15.78
C GLN A 277 -6.89 7.86 17.16
N ALA A 278 -5.69 8.45 17.23
CA ALA A 278 -4.97 8.68 18.48
C ALA A 278 -4.79 7.41 19.36
N SER A 279 -4.63 6.24 18.73
CA SER A 279 -4.64 4.94 19.39
C SER A 279 -3.77 4.85 20.66
N GLY A 280 -2.53 5.34 20.61
CA GLY A 280 -1.64 5.33 21.77
C GLY A 280 -2.16 6.14 22.97
N HIS A 281 -2.78 7.30 22.72
CA HIS A 281 -3.36 8.14 23.77
C HIS A 281 -4.64 7.52 24.32
N THR A 282 -5.55 7.09 23.44
CA THR A 282 -6.83 6.48 23.82
C THR A 282 -6.63 5.17 24.58
N ILE A 283 -5.74 4.29 24.11
CA ILE A 283 -5.42 3.02 24.80
C ILE A 283 -4.87 3.32 26.20
N ASN A 284 -4.00 4.32 26.34
CA ASN A 284 -3.43 4.69 27.64
C ASN A 284 -4.52 5.16 28.62
N ILE A 285 -5.40 6.08 28.19
CA ILE A 285 -6.52 6.55 29.03
C ILE A 285 -7.42 5.39 29.46
N LEU A 286 -7.74 4.46 28.54
CA LEU A 286 -8.64 3.35 28.83
C LEU A 286 -8.00 2.25 29.69
N GLN A 287 -6.70 1.98 29.54
CA GLN A 287 -5.99 0.95 30.30
C GLN A 287 -5.51 1.45 31.66
N PHE A 288 -5.15 2.73 31.75
CA PHE A 288 -4.61 3.36 32.95
C PHE A 288 -5.37 4.67 33.23
N PRO A 289 -6.67 4.58 33.53
CA PRO A 289 -7.46 5.77 33.83
C PRO A 289 -6.87 6.50 35.04
N GLN A 290 -6.27 7.66 34.80
CA GLN A 290 -5.83 8.58 35.85
C GLN A 290 -6.81 9.75 35.90
N PHE A 291 -8.01 9.48 36.40
CA PHE A 291 -9.04 10.52 36.59
C PHE A 291 -8.89 11.24 37.93
N ARG A 292 -7.70 11.21 38.54
CA ARG A 292 -7.48 11.81 39.86
C ARG A 292 -7.00 13.23 39.74
N ASN A 293 -7.62 14.14 40.50
CA ASN A 293 -7.06 15.47 40.69
C ASN A 293 -5.77 15.42 41.54
N ALA A 294 -5.12 16.57 41.74
CA ALA A 294 -3.89 16.68 42.52
C ALA A 294 -4.02 16.20 43.98
N ASP A 295 -5.26 16.12 44.49
CA ASP A 295 -5.59 15.65 45.85
C ASP A 295 -5.99 14.16 45.90
N GLY A 296 -5.91 13.45 44.76
CA GLY A 296 -6.18 12.01 44.68
C GLY A 296 -7.66 11.63 44.58
N ILE A 297 -8.55 12.58 44.30
CA ILE A 297 -10.00 12.36 44.19
C ILE A 297 -10.36 11.97 42.75
N ASP A 298 -11.11 10.88 42.57
CA ASP A 298 -11.57 10.39 41.27
C ASP A 298 -12.66 11.32 40.68
N ASN A 299 -12.35 12.00 39.57
CA ASN A 299 -13.21 12.96 38.85
C ASN A 299 -14.13 12.29 37.81
N VAL A 300 -14.82 11.20 38.15
CA VAL A 300 -15.62 10.46 37.16
C VAL A 300 -17.04 11.05 36.96
N GLU A 301 -17.46 12.04 37.75
CA GLU A 301 -18.85 12.55 37.71
C GLU A 301 -19.13 13.78 36.82
N GLU A 302 -18.13 14.47 36.25
CA GLU A 302 -18.39 15.71 35.50
C GLU A 302 -18.15 15.64 33.98
N THR A 303 -17.73 14.50 33.42
CA THR A 303 -17.28 14.44 32.01
C THR A 303 -17.89 13.35 31.13
N LEU A 304 -19.07 12.82 31.49
CA LEU A 304 -19.90 12.00 30.58
C LEU A 304 -21.26 12.65 30.33
#